data_AF-A0A2R2IZW8-F1
#
_entry.id   AF-A0A2R2IZW8-F1
#
_cell.length_a   1.000
_cell.length_b   1.000
_cell.length_c   1.000
_cell.angle_alpha   90.00
_cell.angle_beta   90.00
_cell.angle_gamma   90.00
#
_symmetry.space_group_name_H-M   'P 1'
#
loop_
_entity.id
_entity.type
_entity.pdbx_description
1 polymer ?
#
loop_
_entity_poly.entity_id
_entity_poly.type
_entity_poly.pdbx_seq_one_letter_code
_entity_poly.pdbx_strand_id
1 'polypeptide(L)'
;MKPLIATFLLLCCGFVQAQDFPAGVYGHEYTAQAGEPVWNIRKVGDGLALSGNAGTAPVLLHSLSAEERAVFWQKMGWPAAGSAAAQCASNGDDLFCQVPKRVRAGIAWLKDNESDFFYYSEIGGVMEISRLPPR
;
A
#
# COMPACT_ATOMS: atom_id res chain seq x y z
N MET A 1 -40.27 25.48 32.76
CA MET A 1 -39.58 24.17 32.64
C MET A 1 -38.57 24.29 31.51
N LYS A 2 -37.27 24.30 31.80
CA LYS A 2 -36.18 24.40 30.81
C LYS A 2 -35.62 23.00 30.57
N PRO A 3 -35.55 22.48 29.33
CA PRO A 3 -34.88 21.21 29.10
C PRO A 3 -33.37 21.43 29.10
N LEU A 4 -32.68 20.62 29.91
CA LEU A 4 -31.23 20.47 29.94
C LEU A 4 -30.73 19.99 28.57
N ILE A 5 -29.80 20.74 27.99
CA ILE A 5 -29.03 20.30 26.83
C ILE A 5 -27.95 19.34 27.36
N ALA A 6 -28.15 18.04 27.14
CA ALA A 6 -27.17 17.01 27.42
C ALA A 6 -26.17 16.93 26.25
N THR A 7 -24.97 17.46 26.45
CA THR A 7 -23.85 17.34 25.51
C THR A 7 -23.30 15.92 25.56
N PHE A 8 -23.70 15.08 24.59
CA PHE A 8 -23.14 13.74 24.38
C PHE A 8 -21.82 13.88 23.61
N LEU A 9 -20.70 13.96 24.34
CA LEU A 9 -19.34 13.85 23.78
C LEU A 9 -19.10 12.39 23.37
N LEU A 10 -19.45 12.07 22.12
CA LEU A 10 -19.04 10.83 21.46
C LEU A 10 -17.52 10.86 21.26
N LEU A 11 -16.80 10.18 22.14
CA LEU A 11 -15.42 9.73 21.90
C LEU A 11 -15.44 8.81 20.67
N CYS A 12 -15.16 9.37 19.50
CA CYS A 12 -14.80 8.61 18.31
C CYS A 12 -13.40 8.03 18.52
N CYS A 13 -13.27 6.98 19.34
CA CYS A 13 -12.13 6.06 19.25
C CYS A 13 -12.26 5.28 17.94
N GLY A 14 -11.94 5.95 16.84
CA GLY A 14 -11.83 5.31 15.54
C GLY A 14 -10.66 4.35 15.60
N PHE A 15 -10.93 3.05 15.72
CA PHE A 15 -9.95 2.03 15.38
C PHE A 15 -9.60 2.24 13.91
N VAL A 16 -8.46 2.89 13.65
CA VAL A 16 -7.90 2.98 12.30
C VAL A 16 -7.38 1.59 11.98
N GLN A 17 -8.28 0.72 11.50
CA GLN A 17 -7.87 -0.58 11.01
C GLN A 17 -6.91 -0.37 9.84
N ALA A 18 -5.80 -1.11 9.86
CA ALA A 18 -4.93 -1.24 8.70
C ALA A 18 -5.81 -1.72 7.54
N GLN A 19 -5.88 -0.92 6.48
CA GLN A 19 -6.55 -1.34 5.27
C GLN A 19 -5.60 -2.26 4.52
N ASP A 20 -6.06 -3.48 4.24
CA ASP A 20 -5.27 -4.46 3.50
C ASP A 20 -4.85 -3.90 2.14
N PHE A 21 -3.58 -4.08 1.80
CA PHE A 21 -3.15 -3.89 0.42
C PHE A 21 -3.96 -4.82 -0.49
N PRO A 22 -4.49 -4.34 -1.62
CA PRO A 22 -5.44 -5.14 -2.36
C PRO A 22 -4.75 -6.30 -3.07
N ALA A 23 -5.28 -7.52 -2.93
CA ALA A 23 -4.78 -8.72 -3.61
C ALA A 23 -5.01 -8.66 -5.13
N GLY A 24 -4.02 -9.07 -5.93
CA GLY A 24 -4.06 -8.98 -7.39
C GLY A 24 -2.77 -9.43 -8.06
N VAL A 25 -2.76 -9.36 -9.39
CA VAL A 25 -1.55 -9.57 -10.19
C VAL A 25 -0.98 -8.21 -10.56
N TYR A 26 0.31 -8.04 -10.37
CA TYR A 26 1.03 -6.78 -10.57
C TYR A 26 2.20 -6.98 -11.53
N GLY A 27 2.47 -5.97 -12.34
CA GLY A 27 3.63 -5.90 -13.22
C GLY A 27 4.22 -4.49 -13.23
N HIS A 28 5.32 -4.31 -13.97
CA HIS A 28 5.97 -3.03 -14.20
C HIS A 28 6.46 -2.94 -15.65
N GLU A 29 6.87 -1.75 -16.10
CA GLU A 29 7.23 -1.54 -17.52
C GLU A 29 8.62 -2.10 -17.89
N TYR A 30 9.49 -2.35 -16.89
CA TYR A 30 10.83 -2.92 -17.09
C TYR A 30 10.88 -4.45 -17.32
N THR A 31 9.81 -5.05 -17.85
CA THR A 31 9.75 -6.47 -18.24
C THR A 31 10.05 -6.67 -19.73
N ALA A 32 10.25 -7.92 -20.17
CA ALA A 32 10.50 -8.22 -21.57
C ALA A 32 9.28 -7.89 -22.46
N GLN A 33 8.07 -8.03 -21.90
CA GLN A 33 6.81 -7.68 -22.55
C GLN A 33 5.99 -6.74 -21.68
N ALA A 34 5.34 -5.74 -22.29
CA ALA A 34 4.40 -4.89 -21.59
C ALA A 34 3.22 -5.71 -21.04
N GLY A 35 2.82 -5.45 -19.79
CA GLY A 35 1.74 -6.19 -19.13
C GLY A 35 2.12 -7.61 -18.70
N GLU A 36 3.42 -7.94 -18.67
CA GLU A 36 3.91 -9.19 -18.09
C GLU A 36 3.66 -9.18 -16.57
N PRO A 37 2.99 -10.22 -16.02
CA PRO A 37 2.89 -10.41 -14.57
C PRO A 37 4.29 -10.51 -13.97
N VAL A 38 4.51 -9.92 -12.79
CA VAL A 38 5.76 -10.07 -12.03
C VAL A 38 5.48 -10.59 -10.63
N TRP A 39 4.43 -10.05 -9.99
CA TRP A 39 4.00 -10.45 -8.65
C TRP A 39 2.53 -10.86 -8.65
N ASN A 40 2.25 -11.96 -7.96
CA ASN A 40 0.91 -12.40 -7.63
C ASN A 40 0.72 -12.31 -6.12
N ILE A 41 -0.15 -11.40 -5.67
CA ILE A 41 -0.48 -11.19 -4.27
C ILE A 41 -1.87 -11.75 -4.03
N ARG A 42 -2.00 -12.76 -3.17
CA ARG A 42 -3.27 -13.43 -2.86
C ARG A 42 -3.61 -13.28 -1.39
N LYS A 43 -4.90 -13.20 -1.07
CA LYS A 43 -5.37 -13.31 0.32
C LYS A 43 -5.29 -14.77 0.78
N VAL A 44 -4.69 -15.00 1.93
CA VAL A 44 -4.55 -16.33 2.56
C VAL A 44 -4.89 -16.19 4.03
N GLY A 45 -6.07 -16.68 4.42
CA GLY A 45 -6.66 -16.39 5.73
C GLY A 45 -6.83 -14.88 5.91
N ASP A 46 -6.28 -14.34 6.99
CA ASP A 46 -6.28 -12.91 7.30
C ASP A 46 -5.07 -12.15 6.73
N GLY A 47 -4.14 -12.86 6.06
CA GLY A 47 -2.91 -12.29 5.53
C GLY A 47 -2.85 -12.27 4.00
N LEU A 48 -1.67 -11.87 3.50
CA LEU A 48 -1.36 -11.84 2.07
C LEU A 48 -0.19 -12.80 1.79
N ALA A 49 -0.19 -13.44 0.62
CA ALA A 49 0.91 -14.25 0.13
C ALA A 49 1.37 -13.73 -1.23
N LEU A 50 2.66 -13.43 -1.33
CA LEU A 50 3.38 -13.01 -2.53
C LEU A 50 3.95 -14.23 -3.24
N SER A 51 3.77 -14.31 -4.55
CA SER A 51 4.47 -15.27 -5.41
C SER A 51 5.03 -14.54 -6.63
N GLY A 52 6.29 -14.82 -6.95
CA GLY A 52 6.91 -14.37 -8.21
C GLY A 52 6.70 -15.37 -9.34
N ASN A 53 7.20 -15.04 -10.53
CA ASN A 53 7.12 -15.92 -11.70
C ASN A 53 8.01 -17.17 -11.64
N ALA A 54 9.03 -17.17 -10.77
CA ALA A 54 10.10 -18.18 -10.77
C ALA A 54 9.75 -19.52 -10.08
N GLY A 55 8.46 -19.76 -9.76
CA GLY A 55 8.03 -21.01 -9.10
C GLY A 55 8.55 -21.18 -7.67
N THR A 56 9.04 -20.11 -7.04
CA THR A 56 9.45 -20.11 -5.63
C THR A 56 8.24 -20.25 -4.72
N ALA A 57 8.46 -20.79 -3.52
CA ALA A 57 7.43 -20.88 -2.50
C ALA A 57 6.88 -19.48 -2.17
N PRO A 58 5.55 -19.33 -1.98
CA PRO A 58 4.97 -18.05 -1.62
C PRO A 58 5.54 -17.51 -0.31
N VAL A 59 5.79 -16.20 -0.26
CA VAL A 59 6.24 -15.49 0.94
C VAL A 59 5.06 -14.73 1.52
N LEU A 60 4.88 -14.76 2.84
CA LEU A 60 3.81 -14.02 3.49
C LEU A 60 4.13 -12.52 3.53
N LEU A 61 3.13 -11.70 3.26
CA LEU A 61 3.14 -10.27 3.48
C LEU A 61 2.21 -9.94 4.64
N HIS A 62 2.61 -9.00 5.49
CA HIS A 62 1.71 -8.38 6.46
C HIS A 62 1.26 -7.01 5.96
N SER A 63 0.01 -6.66 6.25
CA SER A 63 -0.50 -5.30 6.06
C SER A 63 0.16 -4.37 7.08
N LEU A 64 0.75 -3.26 6.62
CA LEU A 64 1.43 -2.32 7.51
C LEU A 64 0.42 -1.61 8.42
N SER A 65 0.78 -1.44 9.70
CA SER A 65 0.09 -0.58 10.65
C SER A 65 0.20 0.90 10.27
N ALA A 66 -0.56 1.77 10.93
CA ALA A 66 -0.44 3.21 10.72
C ALA A 66 0.97 3.72 11.08
N GLU A 67 1.55 3.20 12.16
CA GLU A 67 2.89 3.51 12.64
C GLU A 67 3.96 3.05 11.64
N GLU A 68 3.86 1.82 11.13
CA GLU A 68 4.81 1.30 10.13
C GLU A 68 4.77 2.15 8.84
N ARG A 69 3.59 2.53 8.37
CA ARG A 69 3.46 3.44 7.21
C ARG A 69 4.06 4.81 7.51
N ALA A 70 3.86 5.36 8.71
CA ALA A 70 4.44 6.65 9.09
C ALA A 70 5.98 6.60 9.11
N VAL A 71 6.56 5.53 9.64
CA VAL A 71 8.02 5.29 9.64
C VAL A 71 8.56 5.21 8.20
N PHE A 72 7.88 4.48 7.32
CA PHE A 72 8.28 4.42 5.91
C PHE A 72 8.21 5.80 5.24
N TRP A 73 7.13 6.56 5.45
CA TRP A 73 7.00 7.91 4.89
C TRP A 73 8.10 8.85 5.37
N GLN A 74 8.45 8.78 6.66
CA GLN A 74 9.55 9.56 7.23
C GLN A 74 10.89 9.18 6.60
N LYS A 75 11.17 7.87 6.44
CA LYS A 75 12.37 7.37 5.78
C LYS A 75 12.51 7.94 4.36
N MET A 76 11.41 8.02 3.63
CA MET A 76 11.40 8.54 2.26
C MET A 76 11.45 10.07 2.17
N GLY A 77 11.37 10.78 3.30
CA GLY A 77 11.28 12.25 3.32
C GLY A 77 9.99 12.79 2.71
N TRP A 78 8.91 12.00 2.72
CA TRP A 78 7.63 12.37 2.14
C TRP A 78 6.72 13.09 3.15
N PRO A 79 5.72 13.86 2.71
CA PRO A 79 4.78 14.53 3.61
C PRO A 79 4.04 13.54 4.51
N ALA A 80 4.23 13.66 5.83
CA ALA A 80 3.76 12.68 6.82
C ALA A 80 2.24 12.40 6.75
N ALA A 81 1.42 13.42 6.44
CA ALA A 81 -0.02 13.27 6.32
C ALA A 81 -0.46 12.28 5.22
N GLY A 82 0.40 12.01 4.24
CA GLY A 82 0.11 11.08 3.16
C GLY A 82 0.05 9.60 3.58
N SER A 83 0.76 9.21 4.65
CA SER A 83 0.86 7.81 5.08
C SER A 83 -0.47 7.22 5.54
N ALA A 84 -1.35 8.05 6.10
CA ALA A 84 -2.65 7.63 6.61
C ALA A 84 -3.60 7.15 5.50
N ALA A 85 -3.41 7.63 4.27
CA ALA A 85 -4.23 7.29 3.12
C ALA A 85 -3.64 6.16 2.25
N ALA A 86 -2.44 5.70 2.58
CA ALA A 86 -1.80 4.60 1.88
C ALA A 86 -2.25 3.24 2.43
N GLN A 87 -2.37 2.26 1.55
CA GLN A 87 -2.57 0.85 1.90
C GLN A 87 -1.30 0.12 1.51
N CYS A 88 -0.63 -0.56 2.43
CA CYS A 88 0.67 -1.15 2.15
C CYS A 88 0.80 -2.54 2.75
N ALA A 89 1.59 -3.39 2.11
CA ALA A 89 1.98 -4.70 2.62
C ALA A 89 3.47 -4.97 2.40
N SER A 90 4.11 -5.71 3.31
CA SER A 90 5.55 -6.00 3.26
C SER A 90 5.91 -7.36 3.86
N ASN A 91 7.08 -7.88 3.47
CA ASN A 91 7.77 -9.00 4.12
C ASN A 91 9.11 -8.55 4.77
N GLY A 92 9.37 -7.24 4.85
CA GLY A 92 10.64 -6.66 5.30
C GLY A 92 11.59 -6.27 4.16
N ASP A 93 11.66 -7.07 3.09
CA ASP A 93 12.55 -6.82 1.94
C ASP A 93 11.82 -6.09 0.80
N ASP A 94 10.58 -6.51 0.56
CA ASP A 94 9.66 -5.99 -0.44
C ASP A 94 8.55 -5.19 0.25
N LEU A 95 8.18 -4.06 -0.33
CA LEU A 95 7.05 -3.26 0.12
C LEU A 95 6.20 -2.86 -1.08
N PHE A 96 4.90 -3.12 -0.98
CA PHE A 96 3.89 -2.77 -1.98
C PHE A 96 2.95 -1.75 -1.35
N CYS A 97 2.68 -0.66 -2.05
CA CYS A 97 1.73 0.34 -1.58
C CYS A 97 0.79 0.79 -2.68
N GLN A 98 -0.46 1.04 -2.29
CA GLN A 98 -1.39 1.85 -3.04
C GLN A 98 -1.46 3.24 -2.39
N VAL A 99 -1.22 4.28 -3.17
CA VAL A 99 -1.32 5.69 -2.75
C VAL A 99 -2.25 6.42 -3.72
N PRO A 100 -3.44 6.86 -3.26
CA PRO A 100 -4.39 7.54 -4.14
C PRO A 100 -3.81 8.78 -4.82
N LYS A 101 -4.19 9.05 -6.07
CA LYS A 101 -3.77 10.23 -6.86
C LYS A 101 -3.66 11.53 -6.08
N ARG A 102 -4.69 11.85 -5.28
CA ARG A 102 -4.74 13.08 -4.45
C ARG A 102 -3.57 13.22 -3.47
N VAL A 103 -3.01 12.12 -3.01
CA VAL A 103 -1.89 12.07 -2.06
C VAL A 103 -0.56 12.06 -2.81
N ARG A 104 -0.42 11.18 -3.82
CA ARG A 104 0.82 11.06 -4.60
C ARG A 104 1.17 12.33 -5.37
N ALA A 105 0.19 13.16 -5.75
CA ALA A 105 0.43 14.48 -6.35
C ALA A 105 1.32 15.40 -5.49
N GLY A 106 1.36 15.20 -4.16
CA GLY A 106 2.24 15.93 -3.23
C GLY A 106 3.59 15.26 -2.98
N ILE A 107 3.89 14.13 -3.62
CA ILE A 107 5.12 13.36 -3.45
C ILE A 107 5.90 13.41 -4.76
N ALA A 108 7.04 14.10 -4.77
CA ALA A 108 7.79 14.39 -6.00
C ALA A 108 8.15 13.14 -6.84
N TRP A 109 8.35 11.99 -6.19
CA TRP A 109 8.69 10.73 -6.85
C TRP A 109 7.47 9.95 -7.40
N LEU A 110 6.26 10.27 -6.93
CA LEU A 110 5.03 9.55 -7.28
C LEU A 110 4.00 10.40 -8.03
N LYS A 111 4.23 11.72 -8.11
CA LYS A 111 3.27 12.68 -8.67
C LYS A 111 2.94 12.40 -10.14
N ASP A 112 3.92 11.89 -10.89
CA ASP A 112 3.82 11.67 -12.33
C ASP A 112 3.49 10.20 -12.68
N ASN A 113 3.35 9.33 -11.68
CA ASN A 113 2.92 7.96 -11.91
C ASN A 113 1.51 7.94 -12.55
N GLU A 114 1.25 6.97 -13.41
CA GLU A 114 -0.08 6.75 -13.97
C GLU A 114 -0.94 5.90 -13.03
N SER A 115 -0.31 4.86 -12.48
CA SER A 115 -0.85 3.96 -11.48
C SER A 115 -0.82 4.56 -10.07
N ASP A 116 -1.78 4.15 -9.24
CA ASP A 116 -1.76 4.43 -7.80
C ASP A 116 -0.86 3.46 -7.02
N PHE A 117 -0.22 2.50 -7.68
CA PHE A 117 0.59 1.47 -7.03
C PHE A 117 2.09 1.70 -7.22
N PHE A 118 2.87 1.42 -6.17
CA PHE A 118 4.32 1.33 -6.27
C PHE A 118 4.85 0.13 -5.50
N TYR A 119 6.02 -0.33 -5.94
CA TYR A 119 6.88 -1.28 -5.26
C TYR A 119 8.11 -0.56 -4.71
N TYR A 120 8.62 -1.03 -3.59
CA TYR A 120 9.89 -0.60 -3.00
C TYR A 120 10.70 -1.80 -2.55
N SER A 121 12.01 -1.73 -2.79
CA SER A 121 13.00 -2.48 -2.02
C SER A 121 14.21 -1.60 -1.73
N GLU A 122 15.01 -1.98 -0.73
CA GLU A 122 16.22 -1.22 -0.35
C GLU A 122 17.22 -1.11 -1.51
N ILE A 123 17.28 -2.12 -2.38
CA ILE A 123 18.21 -2.17 -3.51
C ILE A 123 17.62 -1.47 -4.74
N GLY A 124 16.34 -1.71 -5.04
CA GLY A 124 15.70 -1.20 -6.26
C GLY A 124 15.13 0.21 -6.12
N GLY A 125 14.99 0.72 -4.89
CA GLY A 125 14.29 1.97 -4.64
C GLY A 125 12.81 1.87 -4.97
N VAL A 126 12.17 3.03 -5.19
CA VAL A 126 10.74 3.11 -5.51
C VAL A 126 10.52 2.97 -7.01
N MET A 127 9.65 2.04 -7.39
CA MET A 127 9.26 1.77 -8.76
C MET A 127 7.74 1.76 -8.90
N GLU A 128 7.23 2.39 -9.94
CA GLU A 128 5.81 2.29 -10.30
C GLU A 128 5.46 0.86 -10.72
N ILE A 129 4.34 0.35 -10.21
CA ILE A 129 3.77 -0.93 -10.63
C ILE A 129 2.32 -0.73 -11.04
N SER A 130 1.80 -1.60 -11.87
CA SER A 130 0.39 -1.58 -12.27
C SER A 130 -0.30 -2.88 -11.89
N ARG A 131 -1.53 -2.76 -11.39
CA ARG A 131 -2.42 -3.92 -11.28
C ARG A 131 -2.87 -4.33 -12.68
N LEU A 132 -2.63 -5.58 -13.04
CA LEU A 132 -3.03 -6.14 -14.32
C LEU A 132 -4.52 -6.56 -14.28
N PRO A 133 -5.23 -6.47 -15.42
CA PRO A 133 -6.60 -6.96 -15.49
C PRO A 133 -6.67 -8.46 -15.19
N PRO A 134 -7.78 -8.94 -14.58
CA PRO A 134 -8.02 -10.36 -14.46
C PRO A 134 -8.05 -10.99 -15.86
N ARG A 135 -7.41 -12.15 -16.02
CA ARG A 135 -7.42 -12.94 -17.25
C ARG A 135 -8.62 -13.88 -17.28
#